data_AF-A0A8J2RJP9-F1
#
_entry.id   AF-A0A8J2RJP9-F1
#
_cell.length_a   1.000
_cell.length_b   1.000
_cell.length_c   1.000
_cell.angle_alpha   90.00
_cell.angle_beta   90.00
_cell.angle_gamma   90.00
#
_symmetry.space_group_name_H-M   'P 1'
#
loop_
_entity.id
_entity.type
_entity.pdbx_description
1 polymer ?
#
loop_
_entity_poly.entity_id
_entity_poly.type
_entity_poly.pdbx_seq_one_letter_code
_entity_poly.pdbx_strand_id
1 'polypeptide(L)'
;KVKNTYSGIQLLTSLAECNEKGETPLAIAIKSNYVFVVKEIIKFLINVPDNVEHQLKPTFVINQLLQQIPIKQLIDTLIHEQFNPKWLMFISKIIIESNSLTQEDKIILLEVFGAALITRLCLGNFDEGDLEEALCGLECWREAMSLRYFPTEDGDDSLPKLPNVHVPSVLSSVIFGSAVEVATREELDLLQQDFERNYLTDVGMRIPCVKRMVIQALLVVRRISAQEHLGHPHWFYLQSLLDLAGFFREFEDRFHIKIYLFILEELNGFDPNLFSLRSFELFITTLRLVSYHFVSYLTVPSNSPEGRDLNYANLLMITKLSTKIQFNHPYFENSANTTIEKTLRVNILVYQLVFILDSISSRMTSEEQLKLEKLYCDFFRDFPERTTTVLHGAVLNIWDSTNYERLQTIQRLLQFGADPNAIDENGRNPLHFLAKWTQFNDMDESVPFFQVLLDAGAHLDVATDDGKTVLCILKENFEGKVHPYFESLINSALPLSCYCVRVIRRHGVPFEDRLSPRLKKLISIHNAIEASIDLHQPRPGSCSNYST
;
A
#
# COMPACT_ATOMS: atom_id res chain seq x y z
N LYS A 1 -35.88 -16.34 6.21
CA LYS A 1 -37.12 -16.35 7.03
C LYS A 1 -36.74 -16.60 8.49
N VAL A 2 -36.37 -15.56 9.24
CA VAL A 2 -36.68 -15.35 10.68
C VAL A 2 -36.51 -13.84 10.88
N LYS A 3 -37.59 -13.07 10.75
CA LYS A 3 -37.68 -11.69 11.27
C LYS A 3 -38.20 -11.83 12.70
N ASN A 4 -37.36 -12.34 13.60
CA ASN A 4 -37.56 -12.10 15.02
C ASN A 4 -36.59 -10.99 15.37
N THR A 5 -37.14 -9.82 15.70
CA THR A 5 -36.40 -8.75 16.38
C THR A 5 -35.96 -9.32 17.73
N TYR A 6 -34.75 -9.86 17.80
CA TYR A 6 -34.14 -10.26 19.07
C TYR A 6 -34.09 -9.04 19.99
N SER A 7 -34.44 -9.21 21.26
CA SER A 7 -34.18 -8.17 22.25
C SER A 7 -32.66 -8.03 22.45
N GLY A 8 -32.16 -6.83 22.78
CA GLY A 8 -30.72 -6.62 23.02
C GLY A 8 -30.12 -7.59 24.04
N ILE A 9 -30.92 -8.03 25.01
CA ILE A 9 -30.55 -9.05 26.01
C ILE A 9 -30.30 -10.42 25.34
N GLN A 10 -31.20 -10.88 24.46
CA GLN A 10 -31.03 -12.17 23.78
C GLN A 10 -29.79 -12.20 22.89
N LEU A 11 -29.48 -11.08 22.23
CA LEU A 11 -28.24 -10.95 21.44
C LEU A 11 -27.01 -10.98 22.34
N LEU A 12 -27.00 -10.29 23.49
CA LEU A 12 -25.89 -10.33 24.43
C LEU A 12 -25.66 -11.73 25.02
N THR A 13 -26.73 -12.44 25.39
CA THR A 13 -26.64 -13.84 25.82
C THR A 13 -26.03 -14.70 24.73
N SER A 14 -26.50 -14.56 23.48
CA SER A 14 -25.96 -15.32 22.34
C SER A 14 -24.49 -14.99 22.05
N LEU A 15 -24.05 -13.74 22.26
CA LEU A 15 -22.66 -13.32 22.07
C LEU A 15 -21.72 -13.80 23.20
N ALA A 16 -22.26 -14.16 24.35
CA ALA A 16 -21.51 -14.71 25.47
C ALA A 16 -21.50 -16.25 25.50
N GLU A 17 -22.41 -16.89 24.77
CA GLU A 17 -22.43 -18.35 24.63
C GLU A 17 -21.16 -18.83 23.93
N CYS A 18 -20.45 -19.76 24.59
CA CYS A 18 -19.24 -20.34 24.05
C CYS A 18 -19.55 -21.63 23.27
N ASN A 19 -18.79 -21.88 22.20
CA ASN A 19 -18.82 -23.17 21.51
C ASN A 19 -18.22 -24.30 22.38
N GLU A 20 -18.20 -25.54 21.86
CA GLU A 20 -17.60 -26.71 22.55
C GLU A 20 -16.10 -26.53 22.90
N LYS A 21 -15.41 -25.57 22.25
CA LYS A 21 -14.02 -25.21 22.51
C LYS A 21 -13.86 -24.04 23.47
N GLY A 22 -14.95 -23.53 24.05
CA GLY A 22 -14.92 -22.39 24.97
C GLY A 22 -14.78 -21.04 24.27
N GLU A 23 -15.06 -20.92 22.96
CA GLU A 23 -14.86 -19.69 22.20
C GLU A 23 -16.18 -18.94 22.00
N THR A 24 -16.18 -17.63 22.26
CA THR A 24 -17.30 -16.73 21.95
C THR A 24 -17.42 -16.49 20.44
N PRO A 25 -18.60 -16.12 19.92
CA PRO A 25 -18.77 -15.71 18.52
C PRO A 25 -17.83 -14.58 18.11
N LEU A 26 -17.54 -13.65 19.02
CA LEU A 26 -16.57 -12.59 18.78
C LEU A 26 -15.15 -13.17 18.65
N ALA A 27 -14.75 -14.10 19.53
CA ALA A 27 -13.45 -14.75 19.41
C ALA A 27 -13.29 -15.54 18.11
N ILE A 28 -14.34 -16.27 17.70
CA ILE A 28 -14.35 -17.00 16.43
C ILE A 28 -14.23 -16.04 15.25
N ALA A 29 -14.96 -14.92 15.28
CA ALA A 29 -14.91 -13.91 14.22
C ALA A 29 -13.52 -13.28 14.10
N ILE A 30 -12.84 -13.02 15.22
CA ILE A 30 -11.47 -12.51 15.23
C ILE A 30 -10.49 -13.56 14.71
N LYS A 31 -10.53 -14.80 15.23
CA LYS A 31 -9.65 -15.89 14.78
C LYS A 31 -9.84 -16.25 13.30
N SER A 32 -11.05 -16.06 12.78
CA SER A 32 -11.39 -16.31 11.37
C SER A 32 -11.20 -15.07 10.47
N ASN A 33 -10.69 -13.96 11.01
CA ASN A 33 -10.47 -12.69 10.32
C ASN A 33 -11.74 -12.12 9.63
N TYR A 34 -12.91 -12.32 10.24
CA TYR A 34 -14.19 -11.78 9.76
C TYR A 34 -14.39 -10.34 10.24
N VAL A 35 -13.59 -9.42 9.70
CA VAL A 35 -13.53 -7.98 10.09
C VAL A 35 -14.92 -7.33 10.10
N PHE A 36 -15.77 -7.62 9.10
CA PHE A 36 -17.13 -7.08 9.04
C PHE A 36 -17.99 -7.53 10.23
N VAL A 37 -17.92 -8.81 10.60
CA VAL A 37 -18.68 -9.37 11.73
C VAL A 37 -18.20 -8.77 13.04
N VAL A 38 -16.88 -8.72 13.22
CA VAL A 38 -16.25 -8.06 14.39
C VAL A 38 -16.76 -6.62 14.52
N LYS A 39 -16.80 -5.88 13.41
CA LYS A 39 -17.27 -4.50 13.40
C LYS A 39 -18.71 -4.34 13.84
N GLU A 40 -19.61 -5.16 13.32
CA GLU A 40 -21.03 -5.09 13.67
C GLU A 40 -21.29 -5.51 15.12
N ILE A 41 -20.57 -6.51 15.63
CA ILE A 41 -20.65 -6.91 17.05
C ILE A 41 -20.17 -5.75 17.94
N ILE A 42 -19.06 -5.12 17.59
CA ILE A 42 -18.50 -4.00 18.37
C ILE A 42 -19.46 -2.80 18.40
N LYS A 43 -20.01 -2.42 17.24
CA LYS A 43 -21.04 -1.37 17.17
C LYS A 43 -22.25 -1.69 18.04
N PHE A 44 -22.67 -2.96 18.08
CA PHE A 44 -23.75 -3.38 18.95
C PHE A 44 -23.38 -3.20 20.43
N LEU A 45 -22.21 -3.69 20.85
CA LEU A 45 -21.76 -3.62 22.25
C LEU A 45 -21.67 -2.17 22.79
N ILE A 46 -21.25 -1.22 21.97
CA ILE A 46 -21.15 0.21 22.37
C ILE A 46 -22.52 0.87 22.57
N ASN A 47 -23.53 0.43 21.81
CA ASN A 47 -24.85 1.07 21.80
C ASN A 47 -25.87 0.36 22.71
N VAL A 48 -25.42 -0.62 23.52
CA VAL A 48 -26.28 -1.24 24.53
C VAL A 48 -26.60 -0.19 25.60
N PRO A 49 -27.88 0.17 25.81
CA PRO A 49 -28.24 1.15 26.82
C PRO A 49 -27.96 0.62 28.23
N ASP A 50 -27.50 1.52 29.13
CA ASP A 50 -27.11 1.17 30.50
C ASP A 50 -28.23 0.53 31.33
N ASN A 51 -29.50 0.73 30.93
CA ASN A 51 -30.68 0.18 31.60
C ASN A 51 -30.87 -1.34 31.47
N VAL A 52 -29.97 -2.05 30.78
CA VAL A 52 -29.92 -3.52 30.72
C VAL A 52 -29.13 -4.06 31.93
N GLU A 53 -29.56 -3.69 33.14
CA GLU A 53 -28.77 -3.83 34.37
C GLU A 53 -28.73 -5.25 34.98
N HIS A 54 -29.63 -6.16 34.59
CA HIS A 54 -29.94 -7.29 35.48
C HIS A 54 -29.37 -8.68 35.14
N GLN A 55 -28.75 -8.94 33.98
CA GLN A 55 -28.28 -10.32 33.70
C GLN A 55 -26.94 -10.48 32.96
N LEU A 56 -26.57 -9.63 31.99
CA LEU A 56 -25.26 -9.76 31.30
C LEU A 56 -24.80 -8.42 30.71
N LYS A 57 -23.66 -7.89 31.18
CA LYS A 57 -23.11 -6.62 30.69
C LYS A 57 -22.19 -6.84 29.48
N PRO A 58 -22.07 -5.86 28.55
CA PRO A 58 -21.08 -5.91 27.47
C PRO A 58 -19.64 -6.13 27.97
N THR A 59 -19.34 -5.67 29.20
CA THR A 59 -18.07 -5.92 29.89
C THR A 59 -17.75 -7.42 30.09
N PHE A 60 -18.78 -8.26 30.29
CA PHE A 60 -18.59 -9.71 30.45
C PHE A 60 -18.09 -10.36 29.15
N VAL A 61 -18.70 -10.01 28.01
CA VAL A 61 -18.33 -10.53 26.68
C VAL A 61 -16.88 -10.17 26.33
N ILE A 62 -16.47 -8.95 26.65
CA ILE A 62 -15.11 -8.48 26.38
C ILE A 62 -14.10 -9.10 27.35
N ASN A 63 -14.43 -9.25 28.64
CA ASN A 63 -13.54 -9.96 29.57
C ASN A 63 -13.31 -11.41 29.14
N GLN A 64 -14.33 -12.09 28.61
CA GLN A 64 -14.14 -13.42 28.01
C GLN A 64 -13.25 -13.37 26.77
N LEU A 65 -13.40 -12.37 25.91
CA LEU A 65 -12.56 -12.19 24.73
C LEU A 65 -11.07 -12.06 25.08
N LEU A 66 -10.77 -11.25 26.11
CA LEU A 66 -9.41 -11.00 26.59
C LEU A 66 -8.70 -12.29 27.05
N GLN A 67 -9.46 -13.29 27.52
CA GLN A 67 -8.91 -14.60 27.91
C GLN A 67 -8.73 -15.59 26.74
N GLN A 68 -9.41 -15.37 25.61
CA GLN A 68 -9.54 -16.36 24.53
C GLN A 68 -8.57 -16.15 23.36
N ILE A 69 -7.92 -14.99 23.28
CA ILE A 69 -7.15 -14.56 22.11
C ILE A 69 -5.76 -14.06 22.54
N PRO A 70 -4.68 -14.43 21.83
CA PRO A 70 -3.35 -13.85 22.06
C PRO A 70 -3.35 -12.32 21.91
N ILE A 71 -2.57 -11.63 22.73
CA ILE A 71 -2.55 -10.16 22.78
C ILE A 71 -2.23 -9.51 21.46
N LYS A 72 -1.27 -10.06 20.71
CA LYS A 72 -0.95 -9.57 19.38
C LYS A 72 -2.18 -9.50 18.47
N GLN A 73 -3.00 -10.55 18.46
CA GLN A 73 -4.25 -10.59 17.68
C GLN A 73 -5.31 -9.65 18.24
N LEU A 74 -5.36 -9.46 19.56
CA LEU A 74 -6.25 -8.48 20.21
C LEU A 74 -5.88 -7.05 19.78
N ILE A 75 -4.60 -6.68 19.84
CA ILE A 75 -4.09 -5.37 19.42
C ILE A 75 -4.46 -5.10 17.95
N ASP A 76 -4.15 -6.04 17.06
CA ASP A 76 -4.44 -5.90 15.63
C ASP A 76 -5.92 -5.69 15.31
N THR A 77 -6.78 -6.31 16.11
CA THR A 77 -8.21 -6.31 15.86
C THR A 77 -8.93 -5.15 16.53
N LEU A 78 -8.58 -4.83 17.78
CA LEU A 78 -9.30 -3.85 18.59
C LEU A 78 -8.89 -2.40 18.28
N ILE A 79 -7.67 -2.18 17.80
CA ILE A 79 -7.14 -0.84 17.49
C ILE A 79 -7.44 -0.46 16.03
N HIS A 80 -8.57 -0.89 15.48
CA HIS A 80 -8.90 -0.60 14.08
C HIS A 80 -9.43 0.84 13.92
N GLU A 81 -8.88 1.59 12.96
CA GLU A 81 -9.28 2.97 12.60
C GLU A 81 -10.78 3.18 12.32
N GLN A 82 -11.51 2.12 11.95
CA GLN A 82 -12.95 2.21 11.66
C GLN A 82 -13.82 2.19 12.91
N PHE A 83 -13.24 2.00 14.10
CA PHE A 83 -13.98 2.04 15.35
C PHE A 83 -14.21 3.46 15.83
N ASN A 84 -15.39 3.66 16.41
CA ASN A 84 -15.73 4.89 17.10
C ASN A 84 -14.77 5.07 18.29
N PRO A 85 -14.27 6.28 18.58
CA PRO A 85 -13.42 6.53 19.75
C PRO A 85 -13.97 6.01 21.08
N LYS A 86 -15.30 6.07 21.25
CA LYS A 86 -16.00 5.53 22.42
C LYS A 86 -15.71 4.05 22.66
N TRP A 87 -15.41 3.29 21.59
CA TRP A 87 -14.97 1.91 21.69
C TRP A 87 -13.65 1.78 22.45
N LEU A 88 -12.65 2.57 22.09
CA LEU A 88 -11.33 2.50 22.69
C LEU A 88 -11.40 2.90 24.16
N MET A 89 -12.15 3.96 24.49
CA MET A 89 -12.38 4.35 25.89
C MET A 89 -13.11 3.27 26.67
N PHE A 90 -14.13 2.65 26.07
CA PHE A 90 -14.90 1.57 26.70
C PHE A 90 -14.04 0.34 26.99
N ILE A 91 -13.24 -0.10 26.02
CA ILE A 91 -12.32 -1.23 26.19
C ILE A 91 -11.23 -0.91 27.21
N SER A 92 -10.69 0.32 27.19
CA SER A 92 -9.67 0.76 28.14
C SER A 92 -10.14 0.65 29.58
N LYS A 93 -11.38 1.09 29.87
CA LYS A 93 -12.00 0.93 31.20
C LYS A 93 -12.12 -0.54 31.61
N ILE A 94 -12.52 -1.41 30.68
CA ILE A 94 -12.61 -2.85 30.94
C ILE A 94 -11.25 -3.45 31.24
N ILE A 95 -10.21 -3.08 30.50
CA ILE A 95 -8.85 -3.57 30.73
C ILE A 95 -8.37 -3.13 32.12
N ILE A 96 -8.59 -1.87 32.51
CA ILE A 96 -8.25 -1.35 33.85
C ILE A 96 -8.92 -2.19 34.94
N GLU A 97 -10.22 -2.46 34.81
CA GLU A 97 -11.01 -3.23 35.80
C GLU A 97 -10.77 -4.75 35.76
N SER A 98 -10.10 -5.26 34.72
CA SER A 98 -9.94 -6.70 34.52
C SER A 98 -8.89 -7.29 35.46
N ASN A 99 -9.26 -8.36 36.16
CA ASN A 99 -8.36 -9.18 36.99
C ASN A 99 -7.99 -10.51 36.30
N SER A 100 -8.34 -10.66 35.02
CA SER A 100 -8.17 -11.92 34.27
C SER A 100 -6.92 -11.99 33.39
N LEU A 101 -6.27 -10.85 33.18
CA LEU A 101 -5.05 -10.74 32.39
C LEU A 101 -3.83 -10.95 33.27
N THR A 102 -2.74 -11.46 32.71
CA THR A 102 -1.45 -11.44 33.41
C THR A 102 -0.97 -10.00 33.56
N GLN A 103 -0.06 -9.75 34.51
CA GLN A 103 0.47 -8.41 34.77
C GLN A 103 1.13 -7.81 33.51
N GLU A 104 1.98 -8.59 32.83
CA GLU A 104 2.67 -8.18 31.60
C GLU A 104 1.69 -7.84 30.47
N ASP A 105 0.73 -8.74 30.26
CA ASP A 105 -0.33 -8.61 29.27
C ASP A 105 -1.18 -7.35 29.46
N LYS A 106 -1.59 -7.11 30.70
CA LYS A 106 -2.38 -5.94 31.08
C LYS A 106 -1.59 -4.65 30.87
N ILE A 107 -0.31 -4.64 31.23
CA ILE A 107 0.58 -3.50 31.00
C ILE A 107 0.69 -3.18 29.50
N ILE A 108 0.96 -4.19 28.66
CA ILE A 108 1.09 -4.00 27.20
C ILE A 108 -0.21 -3.43 26.63
N LEU A 109 -1.35 -4.03 26.97
CA LEU A 109 -2.65 -3.56 26.47
C LEU A 109 -2.93 -2.11 26.91
N LEU A 110 -2.72 -1.77 28.17
CA LEU A 110 -2.91 -0.40 28.67
C LEU A 110 -1.98 0.61 27.97
N GLU A 111 -0.71 0.26 27.75
CA GLU A 111 0.24 1.15 27.09
C GLU A 111 -0.14 1.39 25.61
N VAL A 112 -0.52 0.33 24.87
CA VAL A 112 -0.91 0.46 23.46
C VAL A 112 -2.27 1.16 23.31
N PHE A 113 -3.27 0.83 24.14
CA PHE A 113 -4.57 1.52 24.10
C PHE A 113 -4.47 2.98 24.52
N GLY A 114 -3.65 3.27 25.54
CA GLY A 114 -3.35 4.64 25.93
C GLY A 114 -2.73 5.44 24.79
N ALA A 115 -1.77 4.83 24.07
CA ALA A 115 -1.19 5.44 22.88
C ALA A 115 -2.21 5.61 21.75
N ALA A 116 -3.08 4.62 21.49
CA ALA A 116 -4.14 4.71 20.50
C ALA A 116 -5.09 5.87 20.75
N LEU A 117 -5.54 6.04 22.00
CA LEU A 117 -6.38 7.17 22.40
C LEU A 117 -5.66 8.52 22.18
N ILE A 118 -4.40 8.62 22.57
CA ILE A 118 -3.62 9.87 22.45
C ILE A 118 -3.31 10.22 20.98
N THR A 119 -2.97 9.24 20.15
CA THR A 119 -2.64 9.49 18.72
C THR A 119 -3.83 10.03 17.92
N ARG A 120 -5.06 9.83 18.41
CA ARG A 120 -6.26 10.36 17.79
C ARG A 120 -6.39 11.88 17.88
N LEU A 121 -5.61 12.55 18.72
CA LEU A 121 -5.47 14.00 18.68
C LEU A 121 -5.04 14.52 17.30
N CYS A 122 -4.38 13.70 16.47
CA CYS A 122 -4.07 14.02 15.08
C CYS A 122 -5.27 13.97 14.12
N LEU A 123 -6.37 13.35 14.53
CA LEU A 123 -7.58 13.11 13.73
C LEU A 123 -8.81 13.89 14.25
N GLY A 124 -8.68 14.54 15.40
CA GLY A 124 -9.74 15.23 16.12
C GLY A 124 -10.05 16.63 15.59
N ASN A 125 -11.07 17.26 16.18
CA ASN A 125 -11.51 18.62 15.88
C ASN A 125 -11.03 19.66 16.92
N PHE A 126 -10.22 19.23 17.88
CA PHE A 126 -9.79 20.00 19.04
C PHE A 126 -10.92 20.41 19.98
N ASP A 127 -11.88 19.50 20.18
CA ASP A 127 -12.99 19.70 21.10
C ASP A 127 -12.77 19.03 22.47
N GLU A 128 -13.74 19.19 23.38
CA GLU A 128 -13.71 18.56 24.70
C GLU A 128 -13.73 17.03 24.63
N GLY A 129 -14.29 16.45 23.56
CA GLY A 129 -14.30 15.00 23.36
C GLY A 129 -12.90 14.46 23.10
N ASP A 130 -12.15 15.12 22.22
CA ASP A 130 -10.74 14.77 21.96
C ASP A 130 -9.86 14.89 23.22
N LEU A 131 -10.15 15.89 24.06
CA LEU A 131 -9.50 16.03 25.37
C LEU A 131 -9.81 14.82 26.26
N GLU A 132 -11.09 14.44 26.38
CA GLU A 132 -11.54 13.32 27.21
C GLU A 132 -10.92 11.98 26.74
N GLU A 133 -10.80 11.79 25.42
CA GLU A 133 -10.11 10.65 24.82
C GLU A 133 -8.63 10.59 25.25
N ALA A 134 -7.90 11.69 25.10
CA ALA A 134 -6.49 11.76 25.46
C ALA A 134 -6.24 11.58 26.98
N LEU A 135 -7.13 12.12 27.82
CA LEU A 135 -7.06 11.93 29.28
C LEU A 135 -7.33 10.47 29.68
N CYS A 136 -8.27 9.80 29.02
CA CYS A 136 -8.48 8.36 29.19
C CYS A 136 -7.22 7.57 28.78
N GLY A 137 -6.49 8.03 27.75
CA GLY A 137 -5.22 7.43 27.36
C GLY A 137 -4.12 7.58 28.43
N LEU A 138 -4.02 8.76 29.05
CA LEU A 138 -3.10 9.00 30.17
C LEU A 138 -3.46 8.19 31.41
N GLU A 139 -4.75 7.95 31.68
CA GLU A 139 -5.21 7.08 32.75
C GLU A 139 -4.72 5.63 32.53
N CYS A 140 -4.79 5.12 31.30
CA CYS A 140 -4.24 3.81 30.97
C CYS A 140 -2.74 3.72 31.28
N TRP A 141 -1.97 4.75 30.90
CA TRP A 141 -0.53 4.79 31.18
C TRP A 141 -0.22 4.89 32.68
N ARG A 142 -1.03 5.63 33.44
CA ARG A 142 -0.91 5.70 34.91
C ARG A 142 -1.13 4.35 35.56
N GLU A 143 -2.12 3.60 35.09
CA GLU A 143 -2.41 2.25 35.59
C GLU A 143 -1.28 1.28 35.21
N ALA A 144 -0.81 1.32 33.96
CA ALA A 144 0.33 0.53 33.53
C ALA A 144 1.59 0.79 34.37
N MET A 145 1.89 2.06 34.67
CA MET A 145 3.00 2.42 35.56
C MET A 145 2.81 1.91 36.98
N SER A 146 1.58 1.98 37.50
CA SER A 146 1.27 1.47 38.83
C SER A 146 1.52 -0.04 38.90
N LEU A 147 1.11 -0.80 37.88
CA LEU A 147 1.38 -2.23 37.78
C LEU A 147 2.88 -2.55 37.65
N ARG A 148 3.70 -1.70 37.03
CA ARG A 148 5.15 -1.90 36.91
C ARG A 148 5.90 -1.70 38.23
N TYR A 149 5.52 -0.68 39.02
CA TYR A 149 6.29 -0.22 40.19
C TYR A 149 5.67 -0.60 41.54
N PHE A 150 4.37 -0.93 41.57
CA PHE A 150 3.63 -1.34 42.75
C PHE A 150 2.82 -2.62 42.44
N PRO A 151 3.49 -3.76 42.13
CA PRO A 151 2.80 -5.03 41.93
C PRO A 151 1.98 -5.41 43.17
N THR A 152 0.84 -6.06 42.96
CA THR A 152 -0.01 -6.57 44.05
C THR A 152 0.77 -7.53 44.95
N GLU A 153 0.45 -7.59 46.24
CA GLU A 153 1.20 -8.30 47.30
C GLU A 153 1.46 -9.80 47.04
N ASP A 154 0.80 -10.42 46.05
CA ASP A 154 0.93 -11.81 45.67
C ASP A 154 1.96 -12.04 44.54
N GLY A 155 3.25 -11.89 44.85
CA GLY A 155 4.35 -12.58 44.14
C GLY A 155 4.75 -12.08 42.74
N ASP A 156 4.21 -10.97 42.25
CA ASP A 156 4.59 -10.40 40.95
C ASP A 156 5.91 -9.58 41.04
N ASP A 157 6.88 -9.89 40.16
CA ASP A 157 8.15 -9.19 40.08
C ASP A 157 7.98 -7.78 39.45
N SER A 158 8.83 -6.84 39.82
CA SER A 158 8.86 -5.52 39.17
C SER A 158 9.24 -5.64 37.69
N LEU A 159 8.46 -5.06 36.79
CA LEU A 159 8.69 -5.06 35.33
C LEU A 159 9.05 -3.66 34.83
N PRO A 160 10.26 -3.12 35.13
CA PRO A 160 10.64 -1.78 34.70
C PRO A 160 10.70 -1.68 33.17
N LYS A 161 10.48 -0.47 32.64
CA LYS A 161 10.63 -0.21 31.21
C LYS A 161 12.07 -0.47 30.80
N LEU A 162 12.29 -1.42 29.89
CA LEU A 162 13.58 -1.60 29.24
C LEU A 162 13.79 -0.46 28.24
N PRO A 163 14.89 0.31 28.34
CA PRO A 163 15.18 1.39 27.40
C PRO A 163 15.28 0.84 25.99
N ASN A 164 14.58 1.45 25.04
CA ASN A 164 14.78 1.14 23.63
C ASN A 164 16.13 1.75 23.19
N VAL A 165 17.15 0.90 22.99
CA VAL A 165 18.48 1.33 22.55
C VAL A 165 18.44 1.58 21.05
N HIS A 166 17.92 2.75 20.65
CA HIS A 166 17.91 3.20 19.27
C HIS A 166 19.04 4.19 19.01
N VAL A 167 19.81 4.01 17.94
CA VAL A 167 20.84 4.96 17.49
C VAL A 167 20.14 6.08 16.71
N PRO A 168 20.02 7.32 17.23
CA PRO A 168 19.23 8.36 16.59
C PRO A 168 19.75 8.70 15.18
N SER A 169 18.89 8.61 14.18
CA SER A 169 19.15 9.14 12.83
C SER A 169 18.85 10.64 12.79
N VAL A 170 19.30 11.33 11.73
CA VAL A 170 18.99 12.75 11.52
C VAL A 170 17.47 12.98 11.46
N LEU A 171 16.73 12.08 10.79
CA LEU A 171 15.27 12.17 10.70
C LEU A 171 14.60 11.92 12.06
N SER A 172 15.07 10.91 12.81
CA SER A 172 14.61 10.66 14.17
C SER A 172 14.82 11.89 15.07
N SER A 173 15.97 12.57 14.99
CA SER A 173 16.24 13.78 15.77
C SER A 173 15.36 14.96 15.37
N VAL A 174 14.96 15.07 14.09
CA VAL A 174 14.02 16.11 13.65
C VAL A 174 12.61 15.86 14.18
N ILE A 175 12.18 14.60 14.22
CA ILE A 175 10.80 14.23 14.59
C ILE A 175 10.62 14.20 16.11
N PHE A 176 11.51 13.49 16.82
CA PHE A 176 11.41 13.27 18.26
C PHE A 176 12.19 14.31 19.08
N GLY A 177 13.14 15.03 18.47
CA GLY A 177 13.99 15.97 19.20
C GLY A 177 14.78 15.27 20.32
N SER A 178 14.77 15.87 21.50
CA SER A 178 15.34 15.30 22.73
C SER A 178 14.29 14.60 23.59
N ALA A 179 13.12 14.25 23.04
CA ALA A 179 12.06 13.60 23.80
C ALA A 179 12.52 12.22 24.28
N VAL A 180 12.27 11.95 25.56
CA VAL A 180 12.44 10.64 26.19
C VAL A 180 11.07 10.18 26.65
N GLU A 181 10.81 8.88 26.54
CA GLU A 181 9.55 8.28 26.98
C GLU A 181 9.37 8.54 28.49
N VAL A 182 8.19 9.00 28.89
CA VAL A 182 7.85 9.17 30.31
C VAL A 182 8.04 7.84 31.04
N ALA A 183 8.82 7.87 32.12
CA ALA A 183 9.21 6.67 32.87
C ALA A 183 8.63 6.63 34.29
N THR A 184 8.25 7.78 34.85
CA THR A 184 7.73 7.89 36.22
C THR A 184 6.33 8.49 36.29
N ARG A 185 5.66 8.28 37.42
CA ARG A 185 4.32 8.83 37.68
C ARG A 185 4.34 10.35 37.80
N GLU A 186 5.39 10.90 38.39
CA GLU A 186 5.58 12.35 38.54
C GLU A 186 5.74 13.02 37.17
N GLU A 187 6.53 12.43 36.27
CA GLU A 187 6.68 12.92 34.90
C GLU A 187 5.36 12.85 34.13
N LEU A 188 4.56 11.78 34.34
CA LEU A 188 3.25 11.62 33.70
C LEU A 188 2.24 12.67 34.20
N ASP A 189 2.22 12.94 35.50
CA ASP A 189 1.31 13.93 36.08
C ASP A 189 1.69 15.36 35.63
N LEU A 190 2.98 15.65 35.49
CA LEU A 190 3.46 16.90 34.88
C LEU A 190 3.04 17.03 33.41
N LEU A 191 3.15 15.94 32.64
CA LEU A 191 2.71 15.90 31.25
C LEU A 191 1.20 16.18 31.13
N GLN A 192 0.39 15.55 32.00
CA GLN A 192 -1.06 15.77 32.02
C GLN A 192 -1.42 17.21 32.35
N GLN A 193 -0.81 17.78 33.41
CA GLN A 193 -1.08 19.16 33.83
C GLN A 193 -0.73 20.18 32.74
N ASP A 194 0.41 19.98 32.07
CA ASP A 194 0.83 20.81 30.92
C ASP A 194 -0.15 20.69 29.75
N PHE A 195 -0.62 19.48 29.46
CA PHE A 195 -1.57 19.24 28.39
C PHE A 195 -2.93 19.90 28.66
N GLU A 196 -3.56 19.62 29.81
CA GLU A 196 -4.86 20.18 30.19
C GLU A 196 -4.85 21.72 30.20
N ARG A 197 -3.76 22.30 30.72
CA ARG A 197 -3.60 23.76 30.80
C ARG A 197 -3.57 24.42 29.43
N ASN A 198 -2.96 23.79 28.43
CA ASN A 198 -2.69 24.40 27.13
C ASN A 198 -3.66 23.94 26.03
N TYR A 199 -4.34 22.80 26.17
CA TYR A 199 -5.13 22.21 25.10
C TYR A 199 -6.29 23.11 24.62
N LEU A 200 -7.14 23.57 25.54
CA LEU A 200 -8.30 24.42 25.23
C LEU A 200 -7.96 25.91 25.06
N THR A 201 -6.66 26.25 25.00
CA THR A 201 -6.20 27.62 24.77
C THR A 201 -6.06 27.92 23.27
N ASP A 202 -5.30 28.95 22.89
CA ASP A 202 -5.11 29.32 21.49
C ASP A 202 -4.22 28.32 20.72
N VAL A 203 -4.26 28.40 19.38
CA VAL A 203 -3.56 27.48 18.47
C VAL A 203 -2.05 27.45 18.72
N GLY A 204 -1.44 28.58 19.12
CA GLY A 204 0.00 28.67 19.37
C GLY A 204 0.47 27.83 20.55
N MET A 205 -0.41 27.58 21.52
CA MET A 205 -0.14 26.73 22.69
C MET A 205 -0.65 25.31 22.52
N ARG A 206 -1.80 25.15 21.85
CA ARG A 206 -2.44 23.85 21.59
C ARG A 206 -1.58 22.94 20.72
N ILE A 207 -1.05 23.44 19.61
CA ILE A 207 -0.33 22.61 18.64
C ILE A 207 0.95 22.00 19.25
N PRO A 208 1.80 22.74 19.99
CA PRO A 208 2.95 22.17 20.68
C PRO A 208 2.60 21.11 21.74
N CYS A 209 1.55 21.32 22.55
CA CYS A 209 1.19 20.34 23.59
C CYS A 209 0.63 19.05 22.98
N VAL A 210 -0.17 19.15 21.91
CA VAL A 210 -0.61 17.98 21.11
C VAL A 210 0.59 17.25 20.51
N LYS A 211 1.54 17.98 19.91
CA LYS A 211 2.78 17.38 19.36
C LYS A 211 3.51 16.56 20.42
N ARG A 212 3.68 17.12 21.62
CA ARG A 212 4.36 16.47 22.74
C ARG A 212 3.65 15.19 23.17
N MET A 213 2.31 15.23 23.30
CA MET A 213 1.49 14.06 23.64
C MET A 213 1.63 12.94 22.61
N VAL A 214 1.50 13.25 21.33
CA VAL A 214 1.58 12.26 20.25
C VAL A 214 3.00 11.69 20.13
N ILE A 215 4.04 12.52 20.31
CA ILE A 215 5.43 12.05 20.39
C ILE A 215 5.62 11.03 21.52
N GLN A 216 5.06 11.28 22.70
CA GLN A 216 5.13 10.30 23.81
C GLN A 216 4.44 8.99 23.45
N ALA A 217 3.26 9.06 22.81
CA ALA A 217 2.54 7.87 22.37
C ALA A 217 3.34 7.07 21.34
N LEU A 218 3.99 7.74 20.39
CA LEU A 218 4.85 7.11 19.40
C LEU A 218 6.06 6.42 20.05
N LEU A 219 6.68 7.02 21.07
CA LEU A 219 7.80 6.40 21.80
C LEU A 219 7.36 5.10 22.52
N VAL A 220 6.19 5.13 23.18
CA VAL A 220 5.59 3.96 23.83
C VAL A 220 5.34 2.84 22.82
N VAL A 221 4.64 3.12 21.72
CA VAL A 221 4.30 2.11 20.71
C VAL A 221 5.56 1.57 20.03
N ARG A 222 6.56 2.42 19.79
CA ARG A 222 7.84 2.01 19.22
C ARG A 222 8.59 1.04 20.12
N ARG A 223 8.64 1.31 21.45
CA ARG A 223 9.25 0.40 22.43
C ARG A 223 8.57 -0.97 22.40
N ILE A 224 7.23 -0.98 22.46
CA ILE A 224 6.45 -2.23 22.47
C ILE A 224 6.67 -3.01 21.17
N SER A 225 6.65 -2.31 20.02
CA SER A 225 6.89 -2.93 18.71
C SER A 225 8.28 -3.55 18.58
N ALA A 226 9.30 -2.95 19.22
CA ALA A 226 10.66 -3.48 19.20
C ALA A 226 10.85 -4.72 20.10
N GLN A 227 10.07 -4.83 21.18
CA GLN A 227 10.14 -5.95 22.14
C GLN A 227 9.47 -7.21 21.61
N GLU A 228 8.43 -7.08 20.79
CA GLU A 228 7.64 -8.19 20.23
C GLU A 228 8.37 -9.03 19.17
N HIS A 229 9.65 -8.73 18.87
CA HIS A 229 10.44 -9.39 17.81
C HIS A 229 9.69 -9.51 16.48
N LEU A 230 8.83 -8.52 16.18
CA LEU A 230 8.16 -8.45 14.89
C LEU A 230 9.26 -8.21 13.86
N GLY A 231 9.32 -9.06 12.83
CA GLY A 231 10.29 -8.93 11.75
C GLY A 231 10.17 -7.64 10.93
N HIS A 232 9.38 -6.64 11.37
CA HIS A 232 9.26 -5.26 10.88
C HIS A 232 8.46 -4.42 11.90
N PRO A 233 8.51 -3.07 11.86
CA PRO A 233 7.65 -2.20 12.67
C PRO A 233 6.16 -2.50 12.53
N HIS A 234 5.42 -2.42 13.64
CA HIS A 234 3.98 -2.71 13.68
C HIS A 234 3.18 -1.67 12.88
N TRP A 235 2.10 -2.10 12.20
CA TRP A 235 1.31 -1.20 11.33
C TRP A 235 0.75 0.00 12.09
N PHE A 236 0.29 -0.20 13.34
CA PHE A 236 -0.26 0.88 14.17
C PHE A 236 0.77 1.99 14.41
N TYR A 237 2.03 1.65 14.68
CA TYR A 237 3.11 2.64 14.81
C TYR A 237 3.30 3.46 13.52
N LEU A 238 3.34 2.77 12.38
CA LEU A 238 3.52 3.41 11.07
C LEU A 238 2.33 4.31 10.70
N GLN A 239 1.11 3.87 11.01
CA GLN A 239 -0.10 4.67 10.84
C GLN A 239 -0.05 5.92 11.71
N SER A 240 0.28 5.81 12.99
CA SER A 240 0.37 6.97 13.90
C SER A 240 1.40 8.00 13.43
N LEU A 241 2.50 7.56 12.80
CA LEU A 241 3.45 8.46 12.14
C LEU A 241 2.82 9.15 10.92
N LEU A 242 2.06 8.43 10.09
CA LEU A 242 1.35 9.03 8.95
C LEU A 242 0.28 10.04 9.40
N ASP A 243 -0.45 9.75 10.48
CA ASP A 243 -1.44 10.66 11.05
C ASP A 243 -0.76 11.94 11.57
N LEU A 244 0.39 11.80 12.25
CA LEU A 244 1.22 12.93 12.66
C LEU A 244 1.66 13.77 11.45
N ALA A 245 2.09 13.11 10.37
CA ALA A 245 2.50 13.80 9.14
C ALA A 245 1.34 14.58 8.51
N GLY A 246 0.15 13.96 8.43
CA GLY A 246 -1.06 14.60 7.93
C GLY A 246 -1.46 15.82 8.75
N PHE A 247 -1.48 15.67 10.08
CA PHE A 247 -1.84 16.74 11.00
C PHE A 247 -0.89 17.94 10.92
N PHE A 248 0.43 17.70 10.97
CA PHE A 248 1.41 18.80 10.95
C PHE A 248 1.70 19.38 9.57
N ARG A 249 1.06 18.85 8.52
CA ARG A 249 1.25 19.33 7.14
C ARG A 249 0.96 20.82 6.98
N GLU A 250 -0.04 21.34 7.70
CA GLU A 250 -0.46 22.74 7.63
C GLU A 250 0.26 23.65 8.63
N PHE A 251 0.91 23.07 9.65
CA PHE A 251 1.53 23.82 10.75
C PHE A 251 3.05 23.95 10.61
N GLU A 252 3.72 22.96 10.02
CA GLU A 252 5.18 22.93 9.90
C GLU A 252 5.61 22.59 8.47
N ASP A 253 6.36 23.52 7.87
CA ASP A 253 6.83 23.37 6.49
C ASP A 253 7.68 22.10 6.34
N ARG A 254 7.25 21.23 5.42
CA ARG A 254 7.91 19.97 5.02
C ARG A 254 8.12 18.94 6.15
N PHE A 255 7.58 19.15 7.35
CA PHE A 255 7.70 18.19 8.45
C PHE A 255 7.09 16.82 8.09
N HIS A 256 5.97 16.83 7.38
CA HIS A 256 5.32 15.62 6.85
C HIS A 256 6.24 14.76 5.96
N ILE A 257 7.09 15.39 5.14
CA ILE A 257 8.01 14.67 4.25
C ILE A 257 9.14 14.01 5.05
N LYS A 258 9.62 14.68 6.10
CA LYS A 258 10.61 14.10 7.02
C LYS A 258 10.04 12.85 7.70
N ILE A 259 8.77 12.88 8.08
CA ILE A 259 8.09 11.71 8.63
C ILE A 259 7.94 10.60 7.59
N TYR A 260 7.54 10.91 6.34
CA TYR A 260 7.45 9.87 5.31
C TYR A 260 8.81 9.21 5.03
N LEU A 261 9.88 10.00 4.95
CA LEU A 261 11.24 9.47 4.80
C LEU A 261 11.66 8.64 6.02
N PHE A 262 11.28 9.06 7.22
CA PHE A 262 11.57 8.34 8.45
C PHE A 262 10.83 6.99 8.52
N ILE A 263 9.56 6.94 8.11
CA ILE A 263 8.81 5.68 7.99
C ILE A 263 9.56 4.71 7.05
N LEU A 264 10.04 5.19 5.91
CA LEU A 264 10.80 4.36 4.98
C LEU A 264 12.18 3.97 5.53
N GLU A 265 12.80 4.80 6.36
CA GLU A 265 14.03 4.49 7.09
C GLU A 265 13.81 3.36 8.11
N GLU A 266 12.72 3.41 8.88
CA GLU A 266 12.34 2.35 9.83
C GLU A 266 12.01 1.03 9.13
N LEU A 267 11.49 1.08 7.89
CA LEU A 267 11.23 -0.09 7.06
C LEU A 267 12.46 -0.57 6.29
N ASN A 268 13.54 0.22 6.25
CA ASN A 268 14.73 -0.11 5.49
C ASN A 268 15.44 -1.32 6.08
N GLY A 269 15.77 -2.30 5.24
CA GLY A 269 16.40 -3.55 5.64
C GLY A 269 15.43 -4.72 5.81
N PHE A 270 14.13 -4.46 5.92
CA PHE A 270 13.11 -5.51 5.91
C PHE A 270 12.70 -5.90 4.48
N ASP A 271 12.13 -7.10 4.34
CA ASP A 271 11.56 -7.57 3.08
C ASP A 271 10.08 -7.16 3.00
N PRO A 272 9.68 -6.27 2.04
CA PRO A 272 8.30 -5.85 1.90
C PRO A 272 7.32 -7.01 1.69
N ASN A 273 7.77 -8.13 1.13
CA ASN A 273 6.90 -9.28 0.86
C ASN A 273 6.47 -10.04 2.13
N LEU A 274 7.13 -9.77 3.26
CA LEU A 274 6.80 -10.34 4.56
C LEU A 274 5.88 -9.44 5.40
N PHE A 275 5.54 -8.26 4.90
CA PHE A 275 4.68 -7.32 5.62
C PHE A 275 3.26 -7.86 5.75
N SER A 276 2.61 -7.57 6.88
CA SER A 276 1.16 -7.74 6.98
C SER A 276 0.43 -6.92 5.91
N LEU A 277 -0.79 -7.31 5.54
CA LEU A 277 -1.60 -6.58 4.56
C LEU A 277 -1.68 -5.07 4.85
N ARG A 278 -1.90 -4.70 6.13
CA ARG A 278 -1.98 -3.30 6.57
C ARG A 278 -0.62 -2.61 6.49
N SER A 279 0.44 -3.24 7.02
CA SER A 279 1.80 -2.70 6.93
C SER A 279 2.22 -2.45 5.48
N PHE A 280 1.86 -3.37 4.57
CA PHE A 280 2.14 -3.23 3.15
C PHE A 280 1.36 -2.10 2.50
N GLU A 281 0.07 -1.95 2.82
CA GLU A 281 -0.75 -0.85 2.31
C GLU A 281 -0.22 0.52 2.77
N LEU A 282 0.22 0.62 4.03
CA LEU A 282 0.87 1.82 4.56
C LEU A 282 2.18 2.11 3.83
N PHE A 283 3.02 1.10 3.67
CA PHE A 283 4.27 1.19 2.94
C PHE A 283 4.08 1.72 1.51
N ILE A 284 3.13 1.16 0.74
CA ILE A 284 2.80 1.65 -0.61
C ILE A 284 2.29 3.09 -0.57
N THR A 285 1.46 3.43 0.42
CA THR A 285 0.94 4.79 0.59
C THR A 285 2.06 5.78 0.88
N THR A 286 3.00 5.45 1.78
CA THR A 286 4.16 6.28 2.11
C THR A 286 5.06 6.47 0.90
N LEU A 287 5.38 5.41 0.16
CA LEU A 287 6.20 5.49 -1.06
C LEU A 287 5.59 6.46 -2.08
N ARG A 288 4.28 6.36 -2.33
CA ARG A 288 3.56 7.25 -3.25
C ARG A 288 3.58 8.71 -2.80
N LEU A 289 3.42 8.97 -1.50
CA LEU A 289 3.46 10.33 -0.96
C LEU A 289 4.85 10.95 -1.16
N VAL A 290 5.93 10.20 -0.87
CA VAL A 290 7.30 10.68 -1.08
C VAL A 290 7.60 10.92 -2.56
N SER A 291 7.25 9.97 -3.44
CA SER A 291 7.50 10.12 -4.88
C SER A 291 6.80 11.34 -5.45
N TYR A 292 5.55 11.58 -5.05
CA TYR A 292 4.80 12.77 -5.45
C TYR A 292 5.49 14.07 -5.04
N HIS A 293 5.95 14.18 -3.79
CA HIS A 293 6.69 15.35 -3.34
C HIS A 293 8.02 15.52 -4.08
N PHE A 294 8.73 14.44 -4.37
CA PHE A 294 10.00 14.49 -5.11
C PHE A 294 9.81 15.02 -6.52
N VAL A 295 8.73 14.64 -7.21
CA VAL A 295 8.39 15.23 -8.53
C VAL A 295 8.21 16.74 -8.42
N SER A 296 7.53 17.23 -7.37
CA SER A 296 7.34 18.67 -7.16
C SER A 296 8.65 19.43 -6.90
N TYR A 297 9.73 18.74 -6.51
CA TYR A 297 11.02 19.32 -6.18
C TYR A 297 12.00 19.40 -7.36
N LEU A 298 11.67 18.80 -8.50
CA LEU A 298 12.56 18.75 -9.67
C LEU A 298 12.95 20.14 -10.19
N THR A 299 12.06 21.12 -10.05
CA THR A 299 12.27 22.51 -10.50
C THR A 299 13.06 23.37 -9.50
N VAL A 300 13.34 22.84 -8.31
CA VAL A 300 13.97 23.59 -7.21
C VAL A 300 15.50 23.38 -7.21
N PRO A 301 16.33 24.40 -6.89
CA PRO A 301 17.78 24.26 -6.84
C PRO A 301 18.26 23.19 -5.85
N SER A 302 19.28 22.41 -6.21
CA SER A 302 19.81 21.31 -5.38
C SER A 302 20.26 21.73 -3.97
N ASN A 303 20.72 22.97 -3.81
CA ASN A 303 21.20 23.49 -2.52
C ASN A 303 20.07 23.93 -1.60
N SER A 304 18.85 24.06 -2.12
CA SER A 304 17.67 24.38 -1.34
C SER A 304 17.37 23.24 -0.36
N PRO A 305 16.60 23.51 0.70
CA PRO A 305 16.17 22.47 1.60
C PRO A 305 15.44 21.30 0.91
N GLU A 306 14.61 21.56 -0.11
CA GLU A 306 13.92 20.56 -0.94
C GLU A 306 14.91 19.75 -1.78
N GLY A 307 15.88 20.42 -2.39
CA GLY A 307 16.95 19.79 -3.15
C GLY A 307 17.80 18.85 -2.29
N ARG A 308 17.98 19.14 -0.99
CA ARG A 308 18.68 18.27 -0.04
C ARG A 308 17.86 17.03 0.35
N ASP A 309 16.53 17.13 0.34
CA ASP A 309 15.65 15.98 0.58
C ASP A 309 15.65 15.02 -0.61
N LEU A 310 15.72 15.57 -1.81
CA LEU A 310 15.93 14.84 -3.06
C LEU A 310 17.42 14.52 -3.29
N ASN A 311 18.01 13.73 -2.39
CA ASN A 311 19.40 13.28 -2.48
C ASN A 311 19.52 11.80 -2.88
N TYR A 312 20.74 11.39 -3.26
CA TYR A 312 21.05 10.02 -3.66
C TYR A 312 20.70 8.98 -2.58
N ALA A 313 20.99 9.24 -1.30
CA ALA A 313 20.76 8.28 -0.23
C ALA A 313 19.26 7.96 -0.07
N ASN A 314 18.41 8.98 -0.09
CA ASN A 314 16.96 8.83 -0.02
C ASN A 314 16.42 8.10 -1.24
N LEU A 315 16.85 8.48 -2.45
CA LEU A 315 16.45 7.79 -3.67
C LEU A 315 16.89 6.32 -3.68
N LEU A 316 18.12 6.02 -3.26
CA LEU A 316 18.60 4.66 -3.16
C LEU A 316 17.77 3.81 -2.19
N MET A 317 17.40 4.36 -1.04
CA MET A 317 16.54 3.67 -0.08
C MET A 317 15.16 3.37 -0.68
N ILE A 318 14.51 4.38 -1.25
CA ILE A 318 13.18 4.24 -1.86
C ILE A 318 13.23 3.25 -3.02
N THR A 319 14.21 3.36 -3.92
CA THR A 319 14.38 2.44 -5.05
C THR A 319 14.63 1.01 -4.58
N LYS A 320 15.47 0.79 -3.55
CA LYS A 320 15.69 -0.55 -2.98
C LYS A 320 14.42 -1.16 -2.40
N LEU A 321 13.60 -0.35 -1.74
CA LEU A 321 12.33 -0.80 -1.17
C LEU A 321 11.30 -1.08 -2.28
N SER A 322 11.16 -0.19 -3.26
CA SER A 322 10.18 -0.33 -4.34
C SER A 322 10.49 -1.50 -5.26
N THR A 323 11.77 -1.75 -5.56
CA THR A 323 12.21 -2.84 -6.47
C THR A 323 12.12 -4.22 -5.84
N LYS A 324 11.89 -4.33 -4.52
CA LYS A 324 11.66 -5.61 -3.84
C LYS A 324 10.20 -6.06 -3.84
N ILE A 325 9.27 -5.22 -4.28
CA ILE A 325 7.84 -5.53 -4.28
C ILE A 325 7.57 -6.67 -5.27
N GLN A 326 7.01 -7.78 -4.78
CA GLN A 326 6.51 -8.87 -5.61
C GLN A 326 4.99 -8.79 -5.78
N PHE A 327 4.51 -8.97 -7.01
CA PHE A 327 3.08 -8.88 -7.35
C PHE A 327 2.24 -10.10 -6.93
N ASN A 328 2.86 -11.09 -6.27
CA ASN A 328 2.19 -12.25 -5.65
C ASN A 328 1.79 -12.00 -4.19
N HIS A 329 2.08 -10.83 -3.62
CA HIS A 329 1.73 -10.51 -2.24
C HIS A 329 0.20 -10.47 -2.05
N PRO A 330 -0.36 -10.92 -0.89
CA PRO A 330 -1.81 -10.96 -0.64
C PRO A 330 -2.54 -9.63 -0.85
N TYR A 331 -1.82 -8.51 -0.79
CA TYR A 331 -2.34 -7.19 -1.18
C TYR A 331 -3.00 -7.20 -2.56
N PHE A 332 -2.48 -7.97 -3.52
CA PHE A 332 -2.97 -8.04 -4.89
C PHE A 332 -4.11 -9.06 -5.10
N GLU A 333 -4.42 -9.92 -4.13
CA GLU A 333 -5.34 -11.07 -4.31
C GLU A 333 -6.85 -10.74 -4.21
N ASN A 334 -7.20 -9.53 -3.78
CA ASN A 334 -8.60 -9.10 -3.78
C ASN A 334 -9.03 -8.84 -5.22
N SER A 335 -10.04 -9.57 -5.73
CA SER A 335 -10.77 -9.45 -7.01
C SER A 335 -10.08 -8.78 -8.22
N ALA A 336 -10.19 -9.35 -9.42
CA ALA A 336 -9.49 -8.87 -10.63
C ALA A 336 -9.49 -7.33 -10.83
N ASN A 337 -10.62 -6.64 -10.64
CA ASN A 337 -10.68 -5.18 -10.77
C ASN A 337 -9.78 -4.43 -9.77
N THR A 338 -9.73 -4.90 -8.52
CA THR A 338 -8.88 -4.30 -7.49
C THR A 338 -7.41 -4.72 -7.63
N THR A 339 -7.12 -5.91 -8.16
CA THR A 339 -5.75 -6.35 -8.50
C THR A 339 -5.12 -5.44 -9.55
N ILE A 340 -5.85 -5.13 -10.62
CA ILE A 340 -5.39 -4.26 -11.71
C ILE A 340 -5.09 -2.86 -11.16
N GLU A 341 -6.00 -2.29 -10.37
CA GLU A 341 -5.82 -0.96 -9.78
C GLU A 341 -4.58 -0.91 -8.87
N LYS A 342 -4.39 -1.91 -8.02
CA LYS A 342 -3.25 -2.00 -7.10
C LYS A 342 -1.92 -2.17 -7.83
N THR A 343 -1.91 -3.01 -8.86
CA THR A 343 -0.74 -3.20 -9.74
C THR A 343 -0.38 -1.90 -10.45
N LEU A 344 -1.39 -1.20 -10.98
CA LEU A 344 -1.21 0.10 -11.60
C LEU A 344 -0.64 1.14 -10.62
N ARG A 345 -1.07 1.16 -9.36
CA ARG A 345 -0.51 2.06 -8.33
C ARG A 345 0.98 1.86 -8.11
N VAL A 346 1.44 0.61 -8.01
CA VAL A 346 2.88 0.30 -7.87
C VAL A 346 3.65 0.67 -9.14
N ASN A 347 3.08 0.39 -10.31
CA ASN A 347 3.69 0.78 -11.57
C ASN A 347 3.83 2.30 -11.71
N ILE A 348 2.83 3.05 -11.22
CA ILE A 348 2.86 4.50 -11.22
C ILE A 348 4.02 5.02 -10.39
N LEU A 349 4.19 4.46 -9.19
CA LEU A 349 5.30 4.78 -8.31
C LEU A 349 6.65 4.53 -9.00
N VAL A 350 6.84 3.34 -9.57
CA VAL A 350 8.12 2.99 -10.22
C VAL A 350 8.42 3.89 -11.41
N TYR A 351 7.41 4.23 -12.23
CA TYR A 351 7.56 5.20 -13.32
C TYR A 351 8.05 6.56 -12.80
N GLN A 352 7.41 7.09 -11.76
CA GLN A 352 7.80 8.37 -11.15
C GLN A 352 9.25 8.34 -10.66
N LEU A 353 9.69 7.24 -10.04
CA LEU A 353 11.07 7.13 -9.56
C LEU A 353 12.10 7.04 -10.69
N VAL A 354 11.76 6.39 -11.81
CA VAL A 354 12.61 6.40 -13.03
C VAL A 354 12.66 7.80 -13.65
N PHE A 355 11.52 8.49 -13.71
CA PHE A 355 11.45 9.86 -14.20
C PHE A 355 12.28 10.82 -13.34
N ILE A 356 12.20 10.69 -12.01
CA ILE A 356 13.02 11.45 -11.07
C ILE A 356 14.50 11.17 -11.30
N LEU A 357 14.90 9.88 -11.42
CA LEU A 357 16.28 9.48 -11.68
C LEU A 357 16.86 10.18 -12.91
N ASP A 358 16.12 10.20 -14.02
CA ASP A 358 16.58 10.83 -15.26
C ASP A 358 16.70 12.35 -15.11
N SER A 359 15.70 12.96 -14.48
CA SER A 359 15.63 14.41 -14.24
C SER A 359 16.76 14.95 -13.37
N ILE A 360 17.20 14.17 -12.38
CA ILE A 360 18.29 14.59 -11.47
C ILE A 360 19.63 13.92 -11.76
N SER A 361 19.75 13.18 -12.86
CA SER A 361 20.98 12.47 -13.26
C SER A 361 22.21 13.37 -13.16
N SER A 362 22.14 14.60 -13.66
CA SER A 362 23.21 15.61 -13.60
C SER A 362 23.71 15.97 -12.19
N ARG A 363 22.92 15.68 -11.13
CA ARG A 363 23.26 15.94 -9.72
C ARG A 363 24.02 14.78 -9.07
N MET A 364 24.14 13.64 -9.73
CA MET A 364 24.72 12.40 -9.20
C MET A 364 26.05 12.05 -9.88
N THR A 365 26.90 11.32 -9.18
CA THR A 365 28.09 10.70 -9.76
C THR A 365 27.71 9.54 -10.68
N SER A 366 28.58 9.19 -11.63
CA SER A 366 28.34 8.06 -12.53
C SER A 366 28.19 6.72 -11.80
N GLU A 367 28.88 6.54 -10.66
CA GLU A 367 28.76 5.34 -9.84
C GLU A 367 27.39 5.24 -9.14
N GLU A 368 26.89 6.36 -8.63
CA GLU A 368 25.57 6.46 -7.99
C GLU A 368 24.45 6.15 -8.99
N GLN A 369 24.52 6.73 -10.18
CA GLN A 369 23.58 6.43 -11.27
C GLN A 369 23.58 4.94 -11.59
N LEU A 370 24.75 4.36 -11.86
CA LEU A 370 24.88 2.95 -12.25
C LEU A 370 24.34 1.99 -11.18
N LYS A 371 24.49 2.32 -9.89
CA LYS A 371 23.90 1.56 -8.78
C LYS A 371 22.37 1.56 -8.82
N LEU A 372 21.75 2.72 -9.06
CA LEU A 372 20.29 2.84 -9.16
C LEU A 372 19.75 2.15 -10.41
N GLU A 373 20.39 2.38 -11.56
CA GLU A 373 20.04 1.76 -12.83
C GLU A 373 20.06 0.23 -12.74
N LYS A 374 21.07 -0.35 -12.06
CA LYS A 374 21.14 -1.79 -11.82
C LYS A 374 19.93 -2.33 -11.06
N LEU A 375 19.46 -1.63 -10.01
CA LEU A 375 18.27 -2.06 -9.24
C LEU A 375 17.02 -2.09 -10.12
N TYR A 376 16.85 -1.09 -10.99
CA TYR A 376 15.75 -1.07 -11.96
C TYR A 376 15.88 -2.20 -12.99
N CYS A 377 17.10 -2.48 -13.46
CA CYS A 377 17.33 -3.56 -14.41
C CYS A 377 16.93 -4.93 -13.86
N ASP A 378 17.23 -5.18 -12.59
CA ASP A 378 16.86 -6.43 -11.93
C ASP A 378 15.33 -6.51 -11.75
N PHE A 379 14.67 -5.39 -11.41
CA PHE A 379 13.21 -5.31 -11.25
C PHE A 379 12.44 -5.53 -12.55
N PHE A 380 12.81 -4.86 -13.65
CA PHE A 380 12.04 -4.92 -14.91
C PHE A 380 12.11 -6.26 -15.63
N ARG A 381 13.09 -7.11 -15.29
CA ARG A 381 13.25 -8.44 -15.88
C ARG A 381 12.33 -9.50 -15.26
N ASP A 382 11.79 -9.25 -14.08
CA ASP A 382 11.10 -10.25 -13.25
C ASP A 382 9.61 -9.92 -13.03
N PHE A 383 8.90 -9.55 -14.11
CA PHE A 383 7.45 -9.39 -14.08
C PHE A 383 6.74 -10.73 -14.31
N PRO A 384 5.70 -11.07 -13.53
CA PRO A 384 4.89 -12.25 -13.81
C PRO A 384 4.26 -12.21 -15.20
N GLU A 385 4.03 -13.39 -15.79
CA GLU A 385 3.32 -13.47 -17.07
C GLU A 385 1.91 -12.86 -16.96
N ARG A 386 1.44 -12.23 -18.05
CA ARG A 386 0.09 -11.64 -18.18
C ARG A 386 -0.25 -10.62 -17.08
N THR A 387 0.72 -9.78 -16.72
CA THR A 387 0.55 -8.72 -15.71
C THR A 387 0.70 -7.35 -16.37
N THR A 388 -0.17 -6.40 -16.01
CA THR A 388 0.02 -5.00 -16.42
C THR A 388 1.37 -4.47 -15.90
N THR A 389 2.31 -4.15 -16.80
CA THR A 389 3.66 -3.64 -16.45
C THR A 389 3.76 -2.11 -16.46
N VAL A 390 4.86 -1.56 -15.93
CA VAL A 390 5.16 -0.12 -15.98
C VAL A 390 5.13 0.42 -17.43
N LEU A 391 5.59 -0.37 -18.40
CA LEU A 391 5.61 0.02 -19.81
C LEU A 391 4.21 0.14 -20.42
N HIS A 392 3.23 -0.65 -19.98
CA HIS A 392 1.83 -0.51 -20.39
C HIS A 392 1.25 0.82 -19.93
N GLY A 393 1.48 1.15 -18.66
CA GLY A 393 1.17 2.48 -18.15
C GLY A 393 1.85 3.53 -19.00
N ALA A 394 3.15 3.31 -19.35
CA ALA A 394 4.08 4.33 -19.90
C ALA A 394 3.48 4.94 -21.16
N VAL A 395 2.86 4.06 -21.92
CA VAL A 395 2.16 4.31 -23.17
C VAL A 395 0.79 4.99 -23.00
N LEU A 396 0.07 4.77 -21.90
CA LEU A 396 -1.26 5.35 -21.70
C LEU A 396 -1.22 6.80 -21.17
N ASN A 397 -0.03 7.33 -20.89
CA ASN A 397 0.18 8.63 -20.25
C ASN A 397 -0.68 8.85 -18.99
N ILE A 398 -0.71 7.85 -18.11
CA ILE A 398 -1.50 7.90 -16.88
C ILE A 398 -0.91 8.91 -15.86
N TRP A 399 0.17 9.61 -16.20
CA TRP A 399 0.97 10.42 -15.26
C TRP A 399 0.99 11.92 -15.49
N ASP A 400 0.19 12.46 -16.42
CA ASP A 400 0.13 13.90 -16.68
C ASP A 400 1.54 14.51 -16.96
N SER A 401 2.35 13.80 -17.75
CA SER A 401 3.68 14.25 -18.21
C SER A 401 3.64 14.73 -19.66
N THR A 402 4.56 15.60 -20.06
CA THR A 402 4.67 16.01 -21.46
C THR A 402 5.06 14.83 -22.36
N ASN A 403 4.67 14.85 -23.64
CA ASN A 403 5.04 13.78 -24.58
C ASN A 403 6.56 13.58 -24.67
N TYR A 404 7.35 14.65 -24.51
CA TYR A 404 8.81 14.58 -24.49
C TYR A 404 9.34 13.79 -23.28
N GLU A 405 8.94 14.16 -22.07
CA GLU A 405 9.33 13.46 -20.83
C GLU A 405 8.87 12.01 -20.83
N ARG A 406 7.66 11.76 -21.33
CA ARG A 406 7.10 10.42 -21.48
C ARG A 406 7.94 9.57 -22.44
N LEU A 407 8.33 10.12 -23.59
CA LEU A 407 9.15 9.41 -24.56
C LEU A 407 10.54 9.07 -23.98
N GLN A 408 11.17 10.02 -23.28
CA GLN A 408 12.45 9.78 -22.60
C GLN A 408 12.33 8.68 -21.53
N THR A 409 11.27 8.73 -20.73
CA THR A 409 11.05 7.72 -19.68
C THR A 409 10.80 6.34 -20.29
N ILE A 410 10.03 6.23 -21.38
CA ILE A 410 9.86 4.95 -22.12
C ILE A 410 11.20 4.43 -22.63
N GLN A 411 12.03 5.28 -23.24
CA GLN A 411 13.37 4.88 -23.68
C GLN A 411 14.22 4.36 -22.52
N ARG A 412 14.15 5.01 -21.35
CA ARG A 412 14.86 4.54 -20.14
C ARG A 412 14.35 3.21 -19.63
N LEU A 413 13.03 3.01 -19.55
CA LEU A 413 12.44 1.72 -19.15
C LEU A 413 12.93 0.59 -20.06
N LEU A 414 12.97 0.82 -21.38
CA LEU A 414 13.48 -0.15 -22.35
C LEU A 414 14.99 -0.39 -22.20
N GLN A 415 15.79 0.64 -21.94
CA GLN A 415 17.22 0.52 -21.64
C GLN A 415 17.48 -0.31 -20.37
N PHE A 416 16.62 -0.18 -19.36
CA PHE A 416 16.67 -1.02 -18.16
C PHE A 416 16.12 -2.44 -18.38
N GLY A 417 15.68 -2.78 -19.59
CA GLY A 417 15.29 -4.13 -19.96
C GLY A 417 13.81 -4.46 -19.73
N ALA A 418 12.93 -3.45 -19.62
CA ALA A 418 11.50 -3.67 -19.71
C ALA A 418 11.15 -4.37 -21.03
N ASP A 419 10.40 -5.49 -20.94
CA ASP A 419 10.03 -6.29 -22.12
C ASP A 419 8.97 -5.53 -22.96
N PRO A 420 9.29 -5.10 -24.19
CA PRO A 420 8.33 -4.39 -25.06
C PRO A 420 7.18 -5.28 -25.54
N ASN A 421 7.29 -6.60 -25.32
CA ASN A 421 6.29 -7.60 -25.67
C ASN A 421 5.61 -8.20 -24.43
N ALA A 422 5.83 -7.65 -23.24
CA ALA A 422 5.02 -7.99 -22.08
C ALA A 422 3.54 -7.81 -22.42
N ILE A 423 2.69 -8.70 -21.92
CA ILE A 423 1.25 -8.66 -22.13
C ILE A 423 0.52 -8.47 -20.79
N ASP A 424 -0.56 -7.70 -20.80
CA ASP A 424 -1.47 -7.52 -19.66
C ASP A 424 -2.39 -8.76 -19.44
N GLU A 425 -3.34 -8.65 -18.51
CA GLU A 425 -4.28 -9.74 -18.22
C GLU A 425 -5.21 -10.09 -19.41
N ASN A 426 -5.29 -9.23 -20.43
CA ASN A 426 -6.13 -9.39 -21.64
C ASN A 426 -5.30 -9.79 -22.88
N GLY A 427 -4.01 -10.11 -22.71
CA GLY A 427 -3.10 -10.44 -23.80
C GLY A 427 -2.67 -9.22 -24.64
N ARG A 428 -2.87 -7.99 -24.14
CA ARG A 428 -2.47 -6.75 -24.83
C ARG A 428 -1.04 -6.40 -24.46
N ASN A 429 -0.20 -6.19 -25.47
CA ASN A 429 1.11 -5.58 -25.29
C ASN A 429 1.03 -4.04 -25.31
N PRO A 430 2.10 -3.30 -24.96
CA PRO A 430 2.10 -1.83 -24.98
C PRO A 430 1.67 -1.22 -26.33
N LEU A 431 2.01 -1.85 -27.46
CA LEU A 431 1.60 -1.36 -28.79
C LEU A 431 0.08 -1.42 -29.01
N HIS A 432 -0.65 -2.36 -28.40
CA HIS A 432 -2.12 -2.38 -28.46
C HIS A 432 -2.73 -1.12 -27.83
N PHE A 433 -2.15 -0.67 -26.72
CA PHE A 433 -2.59 0.54 -26.04
C PHE A 433 -2.30 1.80 -26.86
N LEU A 434 -1.10 1.89 -27.48
CA LEU A 434 -0.80 2.98 -28.42
C LEU A 434 -1.76 2.99 -29.61
N ALA A 435 -2.01 1.84 -30.24
CA ALA A 435 -2.89 1.77 -31.41
C ALA A 435 -4.33 2.21 -31.11
N LYS A 436 -4.83 1.94 -29.89
CA LYS A 436 -6.11 2.50 -29.44
C LYS A 436 -6.01 3.99 -29.16
N TRP A 437 -4.91 4.46 -28.58
CA TRP A 437 -4.71 5.88 -28.29
C TRP A 437 -4.67 6.73 -29.57
N THR A 438 -4.10 6.22 -30.66
CA THR A 438 -4.05 6.94 -31.95
C THR A 438 -5.43 7.18 -32.56
N GLN A 439 -6.47 6.45 -32.14
CA GLN A 439 -7.85 6.68 -32.58
C GLN A 439 -8.38 8.05 -32.13
N PHE A 440 -7.90 8.55 -30.99
CA PHE A 440 -8.47 9.71 -30.29
C PHE A 440 -7.52 10.91 -30.24
N ASN A 441 -6.31 10.82 -30.81
CA ASN A 441 -5.25 11.82 -30.72
C ASN A 441 -4.57 12.06 -32.07
N ASP A 442 -3.74 13.10 -32.14
CA ASP A 442 -2.96 13.41 -33.35
C ASP A 442 -2.02 12.24 -33.71
N MET A 443 -2.10 11.82 -34.97
CA MET A 443 -1.27 10.78 -35.57
C MET A 443 0.21 11.11 -35.41
N ASP A 444 0.59 12.36 -35.63
CA ASP A 444 1.99 12.78 -35.68
C ASP A 444 2.65 12.64 -34.29
N GLU A 445 1.88 12.86 -33.22
CA GLU A 445 2.34 12.69 -31.84
C GLU A 445 2.56 11.22 -31.46
N SER A 446 1.88 10.29 -32.12
CA SER A 446 1.97 8.85 -31.82
C SER A 446 3.17 8.17 -32.47
N VAL A 447 3.67 8.70 -33.60
CA VAL A 447 4.75 8.11 -34.39
C VAL A 447 6.01 7.85 -33.56
N PRO A 448 6.54 8.80 -32.75
CA PRO A 448 7.75 8.57 -31.98
C PRO A 448 7.63 7.42 -30.97
N PHE A 449 6.45 7.24 -30.37
CA PHE A 449 6.21 6.15 -29.42
C PHE A 449 6.22 4.78 -30.10
N PHE A 450 5.63 4.68 -31.30
CA PHE A 450 5.71 3.47 -32.11
C PHE A 450 7.14 3.16 -32.52
N GLN A 451 7.90 4.16 -32.99
CA GLN A 451 9.29 3.97 -33.39
C GLN A 451 10.13 3.42 -32.24
N VAL A 452 10.07 4.04 -31.06
CA VAL A 452 10.85 3.62 -29.90
C VAL A 452 10.54 2.18 -29.47
N LEU A 453 9.26 1.78 -29.47
CA LEU A 453 8.89 0.41 -29.11
C LEU A 453 9.29 -0.61 -30.18
N LEU A 454 9.13 -0.29 -31.47
CA LEU A 454 9.53 -1.15 -32.57
C LEU A 454 11.05 -1.32 -32.65
N ASP A 455 11.81 -0.24 -32.45
CA ASP A 455 13.28 -0.26 -32.38
C ASP A 455 13.76 -1.14 -31.21
N ALA A 456 13.00 -1.19 -30.12
CA ALA A 456 13.24 -2.10 -28.99
C ALA A 456 12.78 -3.55 -29.23
N GLY A 457 12.16 -3.84 -30.38
CA GLY A 457 11.73 -5.19 -30.77
C GLY A 457 10.29 -5.55 -30.41
N ALA A 458 9.41 -4.57 -30.22
CA ALA A 458 7.98 -4.83 -30.05
C ALA A 458 7.36 -5.48 -31.29
N HIS A 459 6.45 -6.43 -31.07
CA HIS A 459 5.76 -7.18 -32.13
C HIS A 459 4.37 -6.59 -32.41
N LEU A 460 4.07 -6.43 -33.71
CA LEU A 460 2.77 -5.92 -34.19
C LEU A 460 1.69 -7.00 -34.33
N ASP A 461 2.09 -8.27 -34.25
CA ASP A 461 1.25 -9.44 -34.50
C ASP A 461 0.94 -10.28 -33.25
N VAL A 462 1.31 -9.78 -32.07
CA VAL A 462 0.77 -10.28 -30.79
C VAL A 462 -0.75 -10.13 -30.85
N ALA A 463 -1.48 -11.19 -30.53
CA ALA A 463 -2.93 -11.18 -30.53
C ALA A 463 -3.47 -11.21 -29.09
N THR A 464 -4.43 -10.34 -28.80
CA THR A 464 -5.18 -10.34 -27.54
C THR A 464 -5.99 -11.63 -27.38
N ASP A 465 -6.65 -11.79 -26.24
CA ASP A 465 -7.56 -12.93 -26.01
C ASP A 465 -8.74 -12.94 -26.99
N ASP A 466 -9.18 -11.76 -27.43
CA ASP A 466 -10.20 -11.60 -28.48
C ASP A 466 -9.65 -11.83 -29.92
N GLY A 467 -8.38 -12.25 -30.06
CA GLY A 467 -7.73 -12.48 -31.35
C GLY A 467 -7.34 -11.22 -32.13
N LYS A 468 -7.51 -10.02 -31.58
CA LYS A 468 -7.12 -8.76 -32.24
C LYS A 468 -5.61 -8.53 -32.13
N THR A 469 -4.96 -8.19 -33.24
CA THR A 469 -3.56 -7.75 -33.26
C THR A 469 -3.46 -6.22 -33.34
N VAL A 470 -2.27 -5.67 -33.09
CA VAL A 470 -2.00 -4.23 -33.28
C VAL A 470 -2.33 -3.80 -34.71
N LEU A 471 -1.94 -4.61 -35.71
CA LEU A 471 -2.24 -4.33 -37.12
C LEU A 471 -3.76 -4.32 -37.41
N CYS A 472 -4.53 -5.19 -36.76
CA CYS A 472 -5.99 -5.18 -36.88
C CYS A 472 -6.58 -3.87 -36.36
N ILE A 473 -6.14 -3.42 -35.18
CA ILE A 473 -6.63 -2.17 -34.56
C ILE A 473 -6.26 -0.96 -35.42
N LEU A 474 -5.03 -0.89 -35.93
CA LEU A 474 -4.61 0.21 -36.81
C LEU A 474 -5.45 0.24 -38.10
N LYS A 475 -5.71 -0.92 -38.74
CA LYS A 475 -6.57 -0.99 -39.93
C LYS A 475 -8.00 -0.51 -39.65
N GLU A 476 -8.60 -0.96 -38.55
CA GLU A 476 -9.94 -0.54 -38.11
C GLU A 476 -9.99 0.97 -37.86
N ASN A 477 -8.94 1.55 -37.26
CA ASN A 477 -8.89 2.98 -36.96
C ASN A 477 -8.65 3.87 -38.18
N PHE A 478 -8.12 3.32 -39.28
CA PHE A 478 -7.65 4.08 -40.45
C PHE A 478 -8.43 3.79 -41.74
N GLU A 479 -9.72 3.49 -41.64
CA GLU A 479 -10.63 3.50 -42.80
C GLU A 479 -10.78 4.94 -43.36
N GLY A 480 -9.73 5.49 -43.99
CA GLY A 480 -9.64 6.88 -44.44
C GLY A 480 -8.22 7.40 -44.72
N LYS A 481 -7.95 8.68 -44.39
CA LYS A 481 -6.65 9.34 -44.61
C LYS A 481 -5.62 8.84 -43.60
N VAL A 482 -4.82 7.85 -44.01
CA VAL A 482 -3.79 7.22 -43.17
C VAL A 482 -2.53 8.09 -43.16
N HIS A 483 -1.94 8.31 -41.98
CA HIS A 483 -0.62 8.91 -41.92
C HIS A 483 0.42 7.97 -42.57
N PRO A 484 1.33 8.45 -43.45
CA PRO A 484 2.18 7.60 -44.29
C PRO A 484 3.00 6.56 -43.53
N TYR A 485 3.42 6.89 -42.30
CA TYR A 485 4.12 5.96 -41.43
C TYR A 485 3.28 4.73 -41.06
N PHE A 486 2.01 4.92 -40.68
CA PHE A 486 1.12 3.81 -40.31
C PHE A 486 0.70 2.99 -41.53
N GLU A 487 0.52 3.63 -42.69
CA GLU A 487 0.29 2.91 -43.94
C GLU A 487 1.46 1.98 -44.26
N SER A 488 2.70 2.45 -44.08
CA SER A 488 3.90 1.62 -44.23
C SER A 488 3.91 0.45 -43.24
N LEU A 489 3.59 0.68 -41.96
CA LEU A 489 3.54 -0.39 -40.95
C LEU A 489 2.46 -1.44 -41.25
N ILE A 490 1.27 -1.01 -41.68
CA ILE A 490 0.15 -1.89 -42.01
C ILE A 490 0.46 -2.79 -43.20
N ASN A 491 1.22 -2.26 -44.15
CA ASN A 491 1.65 -2.96 -45.36
C ASN A 491 3.03 -3.65 -45.20
N SER A 492 3.67 -3.52 -44.04
CA SER A 492 4.98 -4.11 -43.79
C SER A 492 4.91 -5.63 -43.69
N ALA A 493 5.92 -6.31 -44.22
CA ALA A 493 6.11 -7.73 -44.00
C ALA A 493 6.66 -7.96 -42.59
N LEU A 494 5.97 -8.77 -41.79
CA LEU A 494 6.41 -9.13 -40.44
C LEU A 494 7.76 -9.86 -40.49
N PRO A 495 8.59 -9.78 -39.42
CA PRO A 495 9.83 -10.54 -39.32
C PRO A 495 9.61 -12.05 -39.59
N LEU A 496 10.58 -12.72 -40.20
CA LEU A 496 10.49 -14.16 -40.52
C LEU A 496 10.18 -15.02 -39.29
N SER A 497 10.71 -14.64 -38.12
CA SER A 497 10.41 -15.31 -36.84
C SER A 497 8.91 -15.29 -36.53
N CYS A 498 8.25 -14.15 -36.66
CA CYS A 498 6.80 -13.99 -36.48
C CYS A 498 6.02 -14.88 -37.47
N TYR A 499 6.43 -14.90 -38.73
CA TYR A 499 5.81 -15.76 -39.76
C TYR A 499 5.94 -17.26 -39.41
N CYS A 500 7.13 -17.70 -39.01
CA CYS A 500 7.36 -19.08 -38.59
C CYS A 500 6.48 -19.46 -37.40
N VAL A 501 6.35 -18.59 -36.40
CA VAL A 501 5.48 -18.83 -35.23
C VAL A 501 4.02 -18.95 -35.64
N ARG A 502 3.52 -18.08 -36.53
CA ARG A 502 2.16 -18.16 -37.07
C ARG A 502 1.90 -19.48 -37.79
N VAL A 503 2.86 -19.98 -38.58
CA VAL A 503 2.76 -21.28 -39.25
C VAL A 503 2.74 -22.43 -38.23
N ILE A 504 3.63 -22.41 -37.24
CA ILE A 504 3.67 -23.40 -36.15
C ILE A 504 2.32 -23.48 -35.44
N ARG A 505 1.75 -22.33 -35.05
CA ARG A 505 0.44 -22.25 -34.37
C ARG A 505 -0.71 -22.67 -35.29
N ARG A 506 -0.76 -22.16 -36.52
CA ARG A 506 -1.82 -22.46 -37.51
C ARG A 506 -1.92 -23.95 -37.81
N HIS A 507 -0.78 -24.64 -37.85
CA HIS A 507 -0.72 -26.07 -38.17
C HIS A 507 -0.60 -26.97 -36.92
N GLY A 508 -0.69 -26.41 -35.71
CA GLY A 508 -0.61 -27.18 -34.46
C GLY A 508 0.67 -28.02 -34.35
N VAL A 509 1.80 -27.50 -34.83
CA VAL A 509 3.06 -28.25 -34.85
C VAL A 509 3.55 -28.43 -33.40
N PRO A 510 3.75 -29.66 -32.89
CA PRO A 510 4.17 -29.88 -31.51
C PRO A 510 5.61 -29.42 -31.28
N PHE A 511 5.84 -28.66 -30.21
CA PHE A 511 7.13 -27.98 -29.97
C PHE A 511 7.61 -28.01 -28.51
N GLU A 512 6.79 -28.54 -27.59
CA GLU A 512 6.97 -28.51 -26.14
C GLU A 512 8.25 -29.20 -25.65
N ASP A 513 8.74 -30.24 -26.32
CA ASP A 513 9.98 -30.95 -25.92
C ASP A 513 11.17 -30.67 -26.85
N ARG A 514 10.98 -29.86 -27.90
CA ARG A 514 11.90 -29.77 -29.03
C ARG A 514 12.59 -28.41 -29.18
N LEU A 515 12.04 -27.38 -28.54
CA LEU A 515 12.52 -26.01 -28.65
C LEU A 515 13.15 -25.50 -27.36
N SER A 516 14.08 -24.54 -27.51
CA SER A 516 14.67 -23.84 -26.37
C SER A 516 13.61 -23.02 -25.63
N PRO A 517 13.79 -22.74 -24.32
CA PRO A 517 12.85 -21.90 -23.55
C PRO A 517 12.57 -20.54 -24.20
N ARG A 518 13.58 -19.94 -24.85
CA ARG A 518 13.44 -18.67 -25.58
C ARG A 518 12.49 -18.77 -26.77
N LEU A 519 12.56 -19.84 -27.56
CA LEU A 519 11.66 -20.06 -28.69
C LEU A 519 10.25 -20.46 -28.24
N LYS A 520 10.14 -21.20 -27.13
CA LYS A 520 8.84 -21.49 -26.49
C LYS A 520 8.15 -20.22 -26.02
N LYS A 521 8.87 -19.31 -25.34
CA LYS A 521 8.35 -17.99 -24.93
C LYS A 521 7.92 -17.16 -26.16
N LEU A 522 8.70 -17.18 -27.24
CA LEU A 522 8.31 -16.50 -28.48
C LEU A 522 6.99 -17.06 -29.04
N ILE A 523 6.81 -18.38 -29.05
CA ILE A 523 5.58 -19.01 -29.52
C ILE A 523 4.41 -18.78 -28.55
N SER A 524 4.65 -18.71 -27.23
CA SER A 524 3.61 -18.44 -26.23
C SER A 524 3.01 -17.04 -26.35
N ILE A 525 3.81 -16.04 -26.71
CA ILE A 525 3.36 -14.66 -26.93
C ILE A 525 2.39 -14.54 -28.14
N HIS A 526 2.46 -15.46 -29.11
CA HIS A 526 1.59 -15.43 -30.29
C HIS A 526 0.40 -16.39 -30.08
N ASN A 527 -0.76 -15.82 -29.77
CA ASN A 527 -2.03 -16.57 -29.71
C ASN A 527 -2.36 -17.17 -31.09
N ALA A 528 -2.99 -18.35 -31.09
CA ALA A 528 -3.43 -18.99 -32.33
C ALA A 528 -4.51 -18.12 -32.97
N ILE A 529 -4.19 -17.51 -34.11
CA ILE A 529 -5.17 -16.84 -34.95
C ILE A 529 -6.12 -17.94 -35.46
N GLU A 530 -7.33 -18.02 -34.92
CA GLU A 530 -8.40 -18.74 -35.60
C GLU A 530 -8.66 -18.06 -36.95
N ALA A 531 -8.64 -18.87 -37.99
CA ALA A 531 -8.65 -18.47 -39.38
C ALA A 531 -9.86 -17.59 -39.73
N SER A 532 -9.64 -16.31 -40.04
CA SER A 532 -10.60 -15.53 -40.83
C SER A 532 -9.98 -14.31 -41.53
N ILE A 533 -8.77 -14.43 -42.08
CA ILE A 533 -8.30 -13.49 -43.11
C ILE A 533 -7.63 -14.26 -44.24
N ASP A 534 -8.45 -14.75 -45.17
CA ASP A 534 -8.00 -15.15 -46.51
C ASP A 534 -7.58 -13.89 -47.27
N LEU A 535 -6.28 -13.59 -47.26
CA LEU A 535 -5.67 -12.73 -48.28
C LEU A 535 -5.23 -13.62 -49.44
N HIS A 536 -5.94 -13.46 -50.56
CA HIS A 536 -5.67 -13.95 -51.92
C HIS A 536 -5.82 -15.45 -52.22
N GLN A 537 -7.02 -15.83 -52.68
CA GLN A 537 -7.17 -16.72 -53.84
C GLN A 537 -8.25 -16.17 -54.80
N PRO A 538 -8.01 -16.18 -56.13
CA PRO A 538 -9.04 -15.85 -57.09
C PRO A 538 -10.02 -17.02 -57.20
N ARG A 539 -11.31 -16.78 -56.93
CA ARG A 539 -12.35 -17.80 -57.12
C ARG A 539 -12.55 -18.07 -58.62
N PRO A 540 -12.51 -19.32 -59.09
CA PRO A 540 -12.98 -19.67 -60.43
C PRO A 540 -14.52 -19.59 -60.46
N GLY A 541 -15.04 -19.10 -61.58
CA GLY A 541 -16.45 -18.77 -61.72
C GLY A 541 -17.38 -19.98 -61.80
N SER A 542 -18.65 -19.70 -61.49
CA SER A 542 -19.80 -20.32 -62.14
C SER A 542 -21.00 -19.37 -62.03
N CYS A 543 -21.54 -19.01 -63.20
CA CYS A 543 -22.91 -18.51 -63.43
C CYS A 543 -23.94 -19.36 -62.66
N SER A 544 -25.18 -18.98 -62.35
CA SER A 544 -26.15 -18.00 -62.84
C SER A 544 -27.24 -17.89 -61.73
N ASN A 545 -28.05 -16.85 -61.60
CA ASN A 545 -29.21 -16.53 -62.44
C ASN A 545 -29.80 -15.18 -61.98
N TYR A 546 -30.31 -14.46 -62.97
CA TYR A 546 -31.15 -13.27 -62.89
C TYR A 546 -32.53 -13.54 -62.27
N SER A 547 -33.16 -12.44 -61.82
CA SER A 547 -34.60 -12.09 -61.70
C SER A 547 -34.98 -11.76 -60.26
N THR A 548 -35.53 -10.60 -59.90
CA THR A 548 -36.01 -9.42 -60.64
C THR A 548 -36.06 -8.26 -59.65
#